data_AF-A0A920TXY1-F1
#
_entry.id   AF-A0A920TXY1-F1
#
_cell.length_a   1.000
_cell.length_b   1.000
_cell.length_c   1.000
_cell.angle_alpha   90.00
_cell.angle_beta   90.00
_cell.angle_gamma   90.00
#
_symmetry.space_group_name_H-M   'P 1'
#
loop_
_entity.id
_entity.type
_entity.pdbx_description
1 polymer ?
#
loop_
_entity_poly.entity_id
_entity_poly.type
_entity_poly.pdbx_seq_one_letter_code
_entity_poly.pdbx_strand_id
1 'polypeptide(L)'
;MFPISGDVIADSFETVCRGASMDAVICIGGCDKNMPGAMLGMARLDIPGIFVYGGTIKPGHLDGKDLTVVSVFEAVGQFGAGTIDKNNLLKSKRMPARIWFLRWNVHR
;
A
#
# COMPACT_ATOMS: atom_id res chain seq x y z
N MET A 1 -2.47 -1.67 -20.62
CA MET A 1 -3.65 -2.29 -19.97
C MET A 1 -3.54 -2.00 -18.48
N PHE A 2 -4.40 -1.15 -17.92
CA PHE A 2 -4.42 -0.93 -16.47
C PHE A 2 -4.73 -2.27 -15.76
N PRO A 3 -4.14 -2.54 -14.58
CA PRO A 3 -4.47 -3.75 -13.83
C PRO A 3 -5.94 -3.72 -13.41
N ILE A 4 -6.62 -4.88 -13.43
CA ILE A 4 -8.08 -5.00 -13.17
C ILE A 4 -8.52 -4.33 -11.85
N SER A 5 -7.63 -4.34 -10.85
CA SER A 5 -7.85 -3.66 -9.56
C SER A 5 -7.99 -2.14 -9.67
N GLY A 6 -7.29 -1.51 -10.61
CA GLY A 6 -7.30 -0.06 -10.78
C GLY A 6 -8.64 0.43 -11.32
N ASP A 7 -9.19 -0.29 -12.30
CA ASP A 7 -10.51 0.00 -12.88
C ASP A 7 -11.62 -0.22 -11.86
N VAL A 8 -11.58 -1.31 -11.08
CA VAL A 8 -12.56 -1.57 -10.01
C VAL A 8 -12.55 -0.48 -8.94
N ILE A 9 -11.38 0.04 -8.58
CA ILE A 9 -11.27 1.16 -7.63
C ILE A 9 -11.88 2.43 -8.23
N ALA A 10 -11.61 2.74 -9.49
CA ALA A 10 -12.17 3.92 -10.17
C ALA A 10 -13.70 3.85 -10.26
N ASP A 11 -14.25 2.69 -10.65
CA ASP A 11 -15.69 2.46 -10.75
C ASP A 11 -16.38 2.59 -9.37
N SER A 12 -15.70 2.15 -8.31
CA SER A 12 -16.19 2.29 -6.93
C SER A 12 -16.26 3.76 -6.51
N PHE A 13 -15.25 4.56 -6.85
CA PHE A 13 -15.25 6.01 -6.61
C PHE A 13 -16.41 6.69 -7.33
N GLU A 14 -16.59 6.37 -8.61
CA GLU A 14 -17.64 6.94 -9.43
C GLU A 14 -19.04 6.63 -8.87
N THR A 15 -19.26 5.37 -8.50
CA THR A 15 -20.54 4.90 -7.96
C THR A 15 -20.91 5.63 -6.67
N VAL A 16 -19.97 5.78 -5.74
CA VAL A 16 -20.23 6.42 -4.45
C VAL A 16 -20.43 7.93 -4.60
N CYS A 17 -19.56 8.59 -5.38
CA CYS A 17 -19.61 10.05 -5.48
C CYS A 17 -20.83 10.53 -6.29
N ARG A 18 -21.19 9.84 -7.38
CA ARG A 18 -22.43 10.13 -8.13
C ARG A 18 -23.67 9.72 -7.36
N GLY A 19 -23.65 8.56 -6.71
CA GLY A 19 -24.77 8.08 -5.90
C GLY A 19 -25.10 8.98 -4.71
N ALA A 20 -24.09 9.58 -4.10
CA ALA A 20 -24.25 10.51 -2.97
C ALA A 20 -24.27 11.99 -3.38
N SER A 21 -24.18 12.31 -4.68
CA SER A 21 -24.09 13.70 -5.20
C SER A 21 -23.04 14.53 -4.46
N MET A 22 -21.82 14.00 -4.33
CA MET A 22 -20.74 14.70 -3.65
C MET A 22 -20.21 15.85 -4.51
N ASP A 23 -20.08 17.04 -3.91
CA ASP A 23 -19.57 18.24 -4.59
C ASP A 23 -18.03 18.26 -4.71
N ALA A 24 -17.34 17.49 -3.86
CA ALA A 24 -15.88 17.40 -3.85
C ALA A 24 -15.41 16.09 -3.21
N VAL A 25 -14.17 15.68 -3.51
CA VAL A 25 -13.59 14.42 -3.02
C VAL A 25 -12.18 14.60 -2.48
N ILE A 26 -11.89 13.93 -1.36
CA ILE A 26 -10.52 13.81 -0.84
C ILE A 26 -10.14 12.34 -0.87
N CYS A 27 -9.18 12.01 -1.73
CA CYS A 27 -8.70 10.66 -1.93
C CYS A 27 -7.42 10.43 -1.12
N ILE A 28 -7.43 9.46 -0.21
CA ILE A 28 -6.24 9.09 0.56
C ILE A 28 -5.75 7.72 0.07
N GLY A 29 -4.53 7.66 -0.44
CA GLY A 29 -3.96 6.44 -0.99
C GLY A 29 -2.46 6.35 -0.79
N GLY A 30 -1.96 5.13 -0.56
CA GLY A 30 -0.52 4.88 -0.35
C GLY A 30 0.01 3.63 -1.03
N CYS A 31 -0.85 2.86 -1.69
CA CYS A 31 -0.49 1.61 -2.35
C CYS A 31 -0.52 1.78 -3.87
N ASP A 32 0.35 1.02 -4.54
CA ASP A 32 0.53 0.95 -6.00
C ASP A 32 -0.77 1.03 -6.81
N LYS A 33 -1.81 0.28 -6.43
CA LYS A 33 -3.06 0.18 -7.19
C LYS A 33 -4.05 1.31 -6.87
N ASN A 34 -3.99 1.83 -5.65
CA ASN A 34 -4.94 2.82 -5.15
C ASN A 34 -4.68 4.20 -5.74
N MET A 35 -3.40 4.55 -5.96
CA MET A 35 -3.03 5.83 -6.57
C MET A 35 -3.61 6.00 -8.00
N PRO A 36 -3.35 5.10 -8.96
CA PRO A 36 -3.89 5.20 -10.31
C PRO A 36 -5.43 5.07 -10.33
N GLY A 37 -6.00 4.19 -9.52
CA GLY A 37 -7.47 4.00 -9.46
C GLY A 37 -8.20 5.24 -8.95
N ALA A 38 -7.69 5.89 -7.89
CA ALA A 38 -8.25 7.12 -7.36
C ALA A 38 -8.10 8.29 -8.35
N MET A 39 -6.94 8.42 -9.01
CA MET A 39 -6.74 9.45 -10.04
C MET A 39 -7.69 9.28 -11.22
N LEU A 40 -7.88 8.04 -11.69
CA LEU A 40 -8.82 7.75 -12.77
C LEU A 40 -10.26 8.03 -12.36
N GLY A 41 -10.67 7.66 -11.14
CA GLY A 41 -11.99 7.97 -10.61
C GLY A 41 -12.27 9.46 -10.50
N MET A 42 -11.32 10.24 -9.97
CA MET A 42 -11.43 11.71 -9.91
C MET A 42 -11.54 12.34 -11.30
N ALA A 43 -10.73 11.87 -12.27
CA ALA A 43 -10.77 12.36 -13.64
C ALA A 43 -12.11 12.07 -14.35
N ARG A 44 -12.78 10.96 -14.01
CA ARG A 44 -14.12 10.62 -14.55
C ARG A 44 -15.27 11.39 -13.89
N LEU A 45 -15.11 11.74 -12.62
CA LEU A 45 -16.12 12.50 -11.86
C LEU A 45 -16.11 13.99 -12.21
N ASP A 46 -14.95 14.53 -12.57
CA ASP A 46 -14.77 15.95 -12.94
C ASP A 46 -15.30 16.94 -11.87
N ILE A 47 -15.08 16.58 -10.59
CA ILE A 47 -15.42 17.41 -9.42
C ILE A 47 -14.14 17.80 -8.67
N PRO A 48 -14.14 18.92 -7.92
CA PRO A 48 -13.01 19.34 -7.09
C PRO A 48 -12.46 18.20 -6.22
N GLY A 49 -11.21 17.82 -6.48
CA GLY A 49 -10.58 16.64 -5.87
C GLY A 49 -9.18 16.92 -5.34
N ILE A 50 -8.87 16.43 -4.14
CA ILE A 50 -7.50 16.45 -3.58
C ILE A 50 -7.02 15.01 -3.35
N PHE A 51 -5.84 14.68 -3.85
CA PHE A 51 -5.18 13.40 -3.55
C PHE A 51 -4.12 13.58 -2.46
N VAL A 52 -4.27 12.86 -1.36
CA VAL A 52 -3.33 12.85 -0.24
C VAL A 52 -2.58 11.52 -0.20
N TYR A 53 -1.27 11.59 -0.43
CA TYR A 53 -0.43 10.40 -0.35
C TYR A 53 -0.16 10.03 1.12
N GLY A 54 -0.51 8.80 1.50
CA GLY A 54 -0.41 8.31 2.89
C GLY A 54 1.03 8.12 3.42
N GLY A 55 2.03 8.25 2.55
CA GLY A 55 3.44 8.11 2.90
C GLY A 55 4.02 6.72 2.59
N THR A 56 5.35 6.68 2.47
CA THR A 56 6.10 5.45 2.17
C THR A 56 6.45 4.67 3.45
N ILE A 57 6.62 3.35 3.31
CA ILE A 57 7.04 2.48 4.40
C ILE A 57 8.52 2.75 4.70
N LYS A 58 8.85 3.06 5.96
CA LYS A 58 10.25 3.15 6.40
C LYS A 58 10.90 1.77 6.38
N PRO A 59 12.17 1.65 5.97
CA PRO A 59 12.89 0.37 6.02
C PRO A 59 12.94 -0.16 7.45
N GLY A 60 12.65 -1.45 7.62
CA GLY A 60 12.82 -2.11 8.91
C GLY A 60 14.29 -2.36 9.17
N HIS A 61 14.72 -2.38 10.43
CA HIS A 61 16.10 -2.70 10.77
C HIS A 61 16.14 -4.05 11.49
N LEU A 62 16.86 -5.02 10.93
CA LEU A 62 17.13 -6.32 11.56
C LEU A 62 18.64 -6.56 11.53
N ASP A 63 19.24 -6.79 12.69
CA ASP A 63 20.66 -7.15 12.85
C ASP A 63 21.63 -6.21 12.09
N GLY A 64 21.33 -4.90 12.09
CA GLY A 64 22.15 -3.87 11.43
C GLY A 64 21.96 -3.76 9.92
N LYS A 65 21.01 -4.50 9.33
CA LYS A 65 20.66 -4.41 7.91
C LYS A 65 19.26 -3.82 7.71
N ASP A 66 19.14 -2.98 6.69
CA ASP A 66 17.87 -2.47 6.20
C ASP A 66 17.08 -3.57 5.50
N LEU A 67 15.96 -3.96 6.10
CA LEU A 67 14.96 -4.83 5.51
C LEU A 67 13.95 -4.01 4.73
N THR A 68 13.94 -4.23 3.41
CA THR A 68 12.89 -3.75 2.52
C THR A 68 11.96 -4.91 2.15
N VAL A 69 10.85 -4.60 1.47
CA VAL A 69 9.95 -5.63 0.92
C VAL A 69 10.69 -6.63 0.03
N VAL A 70 11.71 -6.18 -0.71
CA VAL A 70 12.55 -7.04 -1.57
C VAL A 70 13.32 -8.06 -0.74
N SER A 71 13.88 -7.65 0.40
CA SER A 71 14.62 -8.52 1.32
C SER A 71 13.76 -9.65 1.88
N VAL A 72 12.45 -9.43 2.04
CA VAL A 72 11.52 -10.48 2.46
C VAL A 72 11.33 -11.52 1.35
N PHE A 73 11.26 -11.09 0.09
CA PHE A 73 11.18 -12.01 -1.05
C PHE A 73 12.47 -12.83 -1.22
N GLU A 74 13.63 -12.20 -1.03
CA GLU A 74 14.92 -12.89 -1.04
C GLU A 74 15.03 -13.92 0.09
N ALA A 75 14.58 -13.57 1.31
CA ALA A 75 14.54 -14.50 2.43
C ALA A 75 13.63 -15.71 2.15
N VAL A 76 12.49 -15.52 1.46
CA VAL A 76 11.65 -16.65 1.02
C VAL A 76 12.39 -17.53 0.01
N GLY A 77 13.14 -16.95 -0.92
CA GLY A 77 13.99 -17.69 -1.86
C GLY A 77 15.08 -18.50 -1.16
N GLN A 78 15.77 -17.90 -0.19
CA GLN A 78 16.80 -18.58 0.61
C GLN A 78 16.22 -19.71 1.48
N PHE A 79 14.98 -19.56 1.96
CA PHE A 79 14.30 -20.64 2.69
C PHE A 79 13.98 -21.81 1.77
N GLY A 80 13.53 -21.54 0.55
CA GLY A 80 13.33 -22.57 -0.47
C GLY A 80 14.63 -23.27 -0.87
N ALA A 81 15.76 -22.55 -0.85
CA ALA A 81 17.09 -23.09 -1.08
C ALA A 81 17.72 -23.76 0.17
N GLY A 82 17.00 -23.83 1.29
CA GLY A 82 17.48 -24.47 2.53
C GLY A 82 18.58 -23.71 3.27
N THR A 83 18.88 -22.46 2.90
CA THR A 83 19.97 -21.65 3.46
C THR A 83 19.57 -20.88 4.72
N ILE A 84 18.27 -20.74 5.00
CA ILE A 84 17.77 -20.10 6.23
C ILE A 84 16.76 -20.98 6.97
N ASP A 85 16.76 -20.89 8.30
CA ASP A 85 15.79 -21.57 9.15
C ASP A 85 14.42 -20.85 9.18
N LYS A 86 13.36 -21.60 9.48
CA LYS A 86 11.97 -21.12 9.58
C LYS A 86 11.84 -19.95 10.57
N ASN A 87 12.60 -19.95 11.67
CA ASN A 87 12.56 -18.86 12.65
C ASN A 87 13.10 -17.53 12.09
N ASN A 88 14.15 -17.58 11.26
CA ASN A 88 14.71 -16.38 10.65
C ASN A 88 13.78 -15.82 9.56
N LEU A 89 13.12 -16.68 8.80
CA LEU A 89 12.08 -16.26 7.86
C LEU A 89 10.89 -15.58 8.57
N LEU A 90 10.46 -16.12 9.71
CA LEU A 90 9.36 -15.54 10.50
C LEU A 90 9.73 -14.16 11.06
N LYS A 91 10.96 -13.98 11.54
CA LYS A 91 11.46 -12.67 11.99
C LYS A 91 11.45 -11.64 10.87
N SER A 92 11.96 -12.02 9.69
CA SER A 92 11.97 -11.15 8.49
C SER A 92 10.55 -10.74 8.05
N LYS A 93 9.57 -11.65 8.07
CA LYS A 93 8.17 -11.35 7.70
C LYS A 93 7.42 -10.46 8.70
N ARG A 94 7.73 -10.56 10.00
CA ARG A 94 6.94 -9.92 11.07
C ARG A 94 7.29 -8.44 11.29
N MET A 95 8.49 -8.01 10.90
CA MET A 95 8.94 -6.62 11.05
C MET A 95 8.24 -5.62 10.12
N PRO A 96 8.09 -5.85 8.80
CA PRO A 96 7.41 -4.90 7.90
C PRO A 96 5.96 -4.65 8.33
N ALA A 97 5.24 -5.69 8.79
CA ALA A 97 3.87 -5.58 9.28
C ALA A 97 3.76 -4.75 10.58
N ARG A 98 4.71 -4.89 11.51
CA ARG A 98 4.73 -4.09 12.75
C ARG A 98 5.04 -2.63 12.49
N ILE A 99 5.93 -2.31 11.56
CA ILE A 99 6.26 -0.92 11.18
C ILE A 99 5.03 -0.20 10.63
N TRP A 100 4.22 -0.91 9.84
CA TRP A 100 2.94 -0.41 9.34
C TRP A 100 1.98 0.01 10.47
N PHE A 101 1.83 -0.85 11.47
CA PHE A 101 0.92 -0.60 12.61
C PHE A 101 1.46 0.44 13.60
N LEU A 102 2.77 0.45 13.84
CA LEU A 102 3.43 1.41 14.73
C LEU A 102 3.39 2.83 14.17
N ARG A 103 3.58 3.05 12.86
CA ARG A 103 3.46 4.39 12.28
C ARG A 103 2.03 4.93 12.37
N TRP A 104 1.02 4.07 12.20
CA TRP A 104 -0.38 4.46 12.32
C TRP A 104 -0.75 4.95 13.74
N ASN A 105 -0.09 4.42 14.77
CA ASN A 105 -0.28 4.85 16.16
C ASN A 105 0.62 6.04 16.59
N VAL A 106 1.72 6.33 15.90
CA VAL A 106 2.68 7.38 16.32
C VAL A 106 2.24 8.81 15.95
N HIS A 107 1.05 8.99 15.36
CA HIS A 107 0.42 10.31 15.16
C HIS A 107 -0.92 10.45 15.91
N ARG A 108 -1.10 9.67 16.99
CA ARG A 108 -2.14 9.91 18.01
C ARG A 108 -1.50 10.28 19.34
#